data_AF-A0A841CIP7-F1
#
_entry.id   AF-A0A841CIP7-F1
#
_cell.length_a   1.000
_cell.length_b   1.000
_cell.length_c   1.000
_cell.angle_alpha   90.00
_cell.angle_beta   90.00
_cell.angle_gamma   90.00
#
_symmetry.space_group_name_H-M   'P 1'
#
loop_
_entity.id
_entity.type
_entity.pdbx_description
1 polymer ?
#
loop_
_entity_poly.entity_id
_entity_poly.type
_entity_poly.pdbx_seq_one_letter_code
_entity_poly.pdbx_strand_id
1 'polypeptide(L)' 'MTVSWRKSSYSGNSGGDCVELRVGLGAVRDSKNARVVLEVPSARLVAFLNAVKRG' A
#
# COMPACT_ATOMS: atom_id res chain seq x y z
N MET A 1 -0.50 -9.61 17.54
CA MET A 1 0.45 -8.92 16.64
C MET A 1 -0.28 -7.78 15.95
N THR A 2 0.08 -6.52 16.22
CA THR A 2 -0.60 -5.37 15.61
C THR A 2 -0.10 -5.20 14.18
N VAL A 3 -0.99 -5.38 13.20
CA VAL A 3 -0.62 -5.17 11.80
C VAL A 3 -0.47 -3.66 11.54
N SER A 4 0.76 -3.18 11.37
CA SER A 4 1.09 -1.77 11.18
C SER A 4 0.98 -1.34 9.71
N TRP A 5 0.63 -0.06 9.53
CA TRP A 5 0.72 0.61 8.22
C TRP A 5 2.16 1.01 7.96
N ARG A 6 2.63 0.73 6.74
CA ARG A 6 3.93 1.17 6.23
C ARG A 6 3.73 2.18 5.12
N LYS A 7 4.23 3.39 5.32
CA LYS A 7 4.22 4.47 4.33
C LYS A 7 5.26 4.20 3.24
N SER A 8 4.92 4.51 1.99
CA SER A 8 5.88 4.46 0.88
C SER A 8 6.94 5.55 1.02
N SER A 9 8.20 5.22 0.66
CA SER A 9 9.30 6.19 0.62
C SER A 9 9.14 7.24 -0.48
N TYR A 10 8.29 6.97 -1.47
CA TYR A 10 7.93 7.94 -2.51
C TYR A 10 6.89 8.96 -2.04
N SER A 11 6.30 8.76 -0.86
CA SER A 11 5.27 9.63 -0.29
C SER A 11 5.87 10.76 0.54
N GLY A 12 6.68 11.60 -0.13
CA GLY A 12 7.37 12.76 0.45
C GLY A 12 6.57 14.06 0.48
N ASN A 13 7.16 15.12 1.05
CA ASN A 13 6.54 16.43 1.30
C ASN A 13 6.25 17.26 0.03
N SER A 14 6.79 16.89 -1.12
CA SER A 14 6.73 17.68 -2.38
C SER A 14 5.47 17.44 -3.22
N GLY A 15 4.40 16.90 -2.65
CA GLY A 15 3.11 16.77 -3.33
C GLY A 15 2.87 15.45 -4.09
N GLY A 16 3.76 14.46 -3.98
CA GLY A 16 3.55 13.14 -4.61
C GLY A 16 2.35 12.36 -4.06
N ASP A 17 1.90 11.36 -4.83
CA ASP A 17 0.83 10.44 -4.44
C ASP A 17 1.25 9.67 -3.18
N CYS A 18 0.45 9.78 -2.12
CA CYS A 18 0.81 9.31 -0.80
C CYS A 18 0.13 7.98 -0.50
N VAL A 19 0.87 6.87 -0.46
CA VAL A 19 0.29 5.53 -0.29
C VAL A 19 0.87 4.83 0.94
N GLU A 20 0.00 4.09 1.64
CA GLU A 20 0.38 3.21 2.75
C GLU A 20 -0.11 1.79 2.52
N LEU A 21 0.68 0.81 2.97
CA LEU A 21 0.36 -0.61 2.89
C LEU A 21 0.25 -1.22 4.28
N ARG A 22 -0.78 -2.02 4.52
CA ARG A 22 -0.93 -2.85 5.72
C ARG A 22 -0.45 -4.27 5.43
N VAL A 23 0.76 -4.58 5.87
CA VAL A 23 1.45 -5.84 5.56
C VAL A 23 0.76 -7.02 6.24
N GLY A 24 0.43 -8.08 5.52
CA GLY A 24 -0.15 -9.31 6.09
C GLY A 24 -1.67 -9.41 6.02
N LEU A 25 -2.39 -8.29 5.96
CA LEU A 25 -3.80 -8.27 5.57
C LEU A 25 -3.95 -7.99 4.06
N GLY A 26 -3.02 -7.21 3.51
CA GLY A 26 -3.11 -6.74 2.13
C GLY A 26 -4.18 -5.65 2.08
N ALA A 27 -3.83 -4.46 2.54
CA ALA A 27 -4.71 -3.31 2.39
C ALA A 27 -3.88 -2.10 1.97
N VAL A 28 -4.47 -1.28 1.12
CA VAL A 28 -3.86 -0.07 0.57
C VAL A 28 -4.75 1.11 0.93
N ARG A 29 -4.15 2.23 1.31
CA ARG A 29 -4.88 3.49 1.48
C ARG A 29 -4.03 4.67 1.05
N ASP A 30 -4.70 5.78 0.78
CA ASP A 30 -4.05 7.06 0.62
C ASP A 30 -3.67 7.63 2.01
N SER A 31 -2.44 8.13 2.17
CA SER A 31 -1.98 8.67 3.47
C SER A 31 -2.69 9.98 3.83
N LYS A 32 -3.15 10.76 2.85
CA LYS A 32 -3.85 12.04 3.05
C LYS A 32 -5.36 11.82 3.30
N ASN A 33 -5.91 10.68 2.87
CA ASN A 33 -7.28 10.24 3.14
C ASN A 33 -7.31 8.81 3.72
N ALA A 34 -6.81 8.68 4.94
CA ALA A 34 -6.64 7.39 5.61
C ALA A 34 -7.96 6.68 6.02
N ARG A 35 -9.13 7.29 5.77
CA ARG A 35 -10.44 6.73 6.10
C ARG A 35 -10.91 5.68 5.09
N VAL A 36 -10.52 5.83 3.82
CA VAL A 36 -10.89 4.89 2.76
C VAL A 36 -9.77 3.85 2.63
N VAL A 37 -10.12 2.58 2.82
CA VAL A 37 -9.18 1.46 2.75
C VAL A 37 -9.62 0.52 1.65
N LEU A 38 -8.72 0.25 0.71
CA LEU A 38 -8.89 -0.79 -0.29
C LEU A 38 -8.27 -2.08 0.25
N GLU A 39 -9.10 -3.07 0.57
CA GLU A 39 -8.64 -4.40 0.90
C GLU A 39 -8.27 -5.17 -0.36
N VAL A 40 -7.08 -5.77 -0.36
CA VAL A 40 -6.50 -6.51 -1.47
C VAL A 40 -5.93 -7.82 -0.92
N PRO A 41 -6.53 -8.99 -1.23
CA PRO A 41 -6.01 -10.25 -0.75
C PRO A 41 -4.51 -10.37 -0.99
N SER A 42 -3.75 -10.74 0.05
CA SER A 42 -2.27 -10.72 0.01
C SER A 42 -1.69 -11.50 -1.18
N ALA A 43 -2.32 -12.61 -1.58
CA ALA A 43 -1.92 -13.36 -2.77
C ALA A 43 -2.05 -12.56 -4.07
N ARG A 44 -3.13 -11.77 -4.22
CA ARG A 44 -3.36 -10.93 -5.41
C ARG A 44 -2.41 -9.73 -5.42
N LEU A 45 -2.14 -9.13 -4.26
CA LEU A 45 -1.16 -8.05 -4.15
C LEU A 45 0.25 -8.53 -4.53
N VAL A 46 0.67 -9.70 -4.04
CA VAL A 46 1.96 -10.31 -4.41
C VAL A 46 2.03 -10.62 -5.90
N ALA A 47 0.98 -11.21 -6.47
CA ALA A 47 0.93 -11.50 -7.90
C ALA A 47 1.04 -10.24 -8.76
N PHE A 48 0.32 -9.18 -8.39
CA PHE A 48 0.39 -7.88 -9.07
C PHE A 48 1.79 -7.27 -9.01
N LEU A 49 2.40 -7.20 -7.82
CA LEU A 49 3.75 -6.65 -7.66
C LEU A 49 4.78 -7.43 -8.48
N ASN A 50 4.65 -8.76 -8.55
CA ASN A 50 5.51 -9.58 -9.38
C ASN A 50 5.30 -9.34 -10.88
N ALA A 51 4.08 -9.04 -11.32
CA ALA A 51 3.80 -8.67 -12.71
C ALA A 51 4.43 -7.32 -13.05
N VAL A 52 4.21 -6.27 -12.24
CA VAL A 52 4.78 -4.93 -12.44
C VAL A 52 6.31 -4.97 -12.50
N LYS A 53 6.95 -5.77 -11.65
CA LYS A 53 8.43 -5.92 -11.65
C LYS A 53 8.99 -6.56 -12.92
N ARG A 54 8.17 -7.28 -13.68
CA ARG A 54 8.59 -7.94 -14.94
C ARG A 54 8.41 -7.06 -16.18
N GLY A 55 7.71 -5.92 -16.06
CA GLY A 55 7.35 -5.07 -17.20
C GLY A 55 5.94 -5.36 -17.67
#